data_AF-A0A6J4KEW5-F1
#
_entry.id   AF-A0A6J4KEW5-F1
#
_cell.length_a   1.000
_cell.length_b   1.000
_cell.length_c   1.000
_cell.angle_alpha   90.00
_cell.angle_beta   90.00
_cell.angle_gamma   90.00
#
_symmetry.space_group_name_H-M   'P 1'
#
loop_
_entity.id
_entity.type
_entity.pdbx_description
1 polymer ?
#
loop_
_entity_poly.entity_id
_entity_poly.type
_entity_poly.pdbx_seq_one_letter_code
_entity_poly.pdbx_strand_id
1 'polypeptide(L)' 'MRESISISLPEELRVELDRLTKVDGSSRSDVVREALREYLFTRRFRALRQELMPYAEAQGIYTDEDVFRAVS' A
#
# COMPACT_ATOMS: atom_id res chain seq x y z
N MET A 1 -10.49 -6.21 19.16
CA MET A 1 -11.36 -7.32 18.69
C MET A 1 -10.85 -7.75 17.32
N ARG A 2 -10.88 -9.04 16.99
CA ARG A 2 -10.54 -9.54 15.64
C ARG A 2 -11.84 -9.78 14.90
N GLU A 3 -11.99 -9.17 13.73
CA GLU A 3 -13.11 -9.39 12.82
C GLU A 3 -12.61 -10.21 11.63
N SER A 4 -13.38 -11.22 11.23
CA SER A 4 -13.05 -12.09 10.08
C SER A 4 -13.81 -11.65 8.85
N ILE A 5 -13.11 -11.54 7.72
CA ILE A 5 -13.72 -11.27 6.42
C ILE A 5 -13.54 -12.53 5.57
N SER A 6 -14.61 -13.03 4.98
CA SER A 6 -14.56 -14.08 3.96
C SER A 6 -14.69 -13.43 2.58
N ILE A 7 -13.76 -13.74 1.68
CA ILE A 7 -13.72 -13.17 0.33
C ILE A 7 -13.58 -14.28 -0.70
N SER A 8 -14.30 -14.15 -1.82
CA SER A 8 -14.09 -15.01 -2.99
C SER A 8 -12.89 -14.49 -3.78
N LEU A 9 -12.01 -15.40 -4.18
CA LEU A 9 -10.83 -15.10 -4.99
C LEU A 9 -10.90 -15.87 -6.31
N PRO A 10 -10.47 -15.28 -7.43
CA PRO A 10 -10.19 -16.03 -8.65
C PRO A 10 -9.22 -17.19 -8.38
N GLU A 11 -9.38 -18.29 -9.11
CA GLU A 11 -8.59 -19.49 -8.87
C GLU A 11 -7.09 -19.23 -9.07
N GLU A 12 -6.75 -18.43 -10.07
CA GLU A 12 -5.36 -18.07 -10.40
C GLU A 12 -4.70 -17.35 -9.23
N LEU A 13 -5.42 -16.40 -8.62
CA LEU A 13 -4.92 -15.62 -7.49
C LEU A 13 -4.75 -16.49 -6.24
N ARG A 14 -5.66 -17.44 -6.02
CA ARG A 14 -5.54 -18.42 -4.93
C ARG A 14 -4.29 -19.27 -5.11
N VAL A 15 -4.02 -19.74 -6.33
CA VAL A 15 -2.84 -20.55 -6.64
C VAL A 15 -1.54 -19.75 -6.42
N GLU A 16 -1.52 -18.49 -6.80
CA GLU A 16 -0.36 -17.61 -6.58
C GLU A 16 -0.11 -17.35 -5.09
N LEU A 17 -1.17 -17.05 -4.32
CA LEU A 17 -1.10 -16.91 -2.86
C LEU A 17 -0.58 -18.20 -2.18
N ASP A 18 -1.03 -19.37 -2.65
CA ASP A 18 -0.58 -20.67 -2.15
C ASP A 18 0.91 -20.93 -2.43
N ARG A 19 1.44 -20.43 -3.54
CA ARG A 19 2.87 -20.54 -3.87
C ARG A 19 3.70 -19.62 -2.98
N LEU A 20 3.28 -18.38 -2.81
CA LEU A 20 4.00 -17.38 -2.02
C LEU A 20 4.13 -17.80 -0.55
N THR A 21 3.03 -18.26 0.04
CA THR A 21 3.02 -18.77 1.43
C THR A 21 3.91 -19.99 1.66
N LYS A 22 4.12 -20.83 0.64
CA LYS A 22 5.03 -21.99 0.73
C LYS A 22 6.50 -21.61 0.73
N VAL A 23 6.88 -20.51 0.09
CA VAL A 23 8.27 -20.05 0.01
C VAL A 23 8.67 -19.32 1.29
N ASP A 24 7.79 -18.44 1.78
CA ASP A 24 8.14 -17.50 2.85
C ASP A 24 7.75 -17.99 4.25
N GLY A 25 7.00 -19.10 4.35
CA GLY A 25 6.51 -19.64 5.63
C GLY A 25 5.40 -18.81 6.30
N SER A 26 4.89 -17.79 5.61
CA SER A 26 3.80 -16.92 6.04
C SER A 26 2.43 -17.57 5.81
N SER A 27 1.42 -17.23 6.62
CA SER A 27 0.06 -17.73 6.37
C SER A 27 -0.63 -16.90 5.27
N ARG A 28 -1.60 -17.50 4.57
CA ARG A 28 -2.45 -16.80 3.59
C ARG A 28 -3.04 -15.51 4.16
N SER A 29 -3.53 -15.59 5.39
CA SER A 29 -4.12 -14.44 6.07
C SER A 29 -3.11 -13.37 6.41
N ASP A 30 -1.84 -13.71 6.67
CA ASP A 30 -0.79 -12.71 6.89
C ASP A 30 -0.49 -11.95 5.60
N VAL A 31 -0.30 -12.66 4.49
CA VAL A 31 -0.07 -12.07 3.17
C VAL A 31 -1.23 -11.15 2.77
N VAL A 32 -2.48 -11.62 2.89
CA VAL A 32 -3.66 -10.80 2.57
C VAL A 32 -3.78 -9.58 3.47
N ARG A 33 -3.50 -9.72 4.77
CA ARG A 33 -3.52 -8.59 5.71
C ARG A 33 -2.44 -7.57 5.36
N GLU A 34 -1.25 -8.00 4.97
CA GLU A 34 -0.18 -7.09 4.59
C GLU A 34 -0.47 -6.38 3.27
N ALA A 35 -0.88 -7.12 2.25
CA ALA A 35 -1.31 -6.54 0.98
C ALA A 35 -2.43 -5.49 1.17
N LEU A 36 -3.39 -5.75 2.06
CA LEU A 36 -4.45 -4.79 2.37
C LEU A 36 -3.90 -3.55 3.07
N ARG A 37 -2.96 -3.70 4.01
CA ARG A 37 -2.32 -2.56 4.69
C ARG A 37 -1.56 -1.68 3.69
N GLU A 38 -0.72 -2.27 2.84
CA GLU A 38 0.05 -1.57 1.83
C GLU A 38 -0.85 -0.86 0.82
N TYR A 39 -1.90 -1.54 0.35
CA TYR A 39 -2.89 -0.96 -0.56
C TYR A 39 -3.57 0.27 0.06
N LEU A 40 -4.06 0.13 1.28
CA LEU A 40 -4.74 1.22 1.98
C LEU A 40 -3.79 2.36 2.33
N PHE A 41 -2.54 2.05 2.71
CA PHE A 41 -1.50 3.06 2.95
C PHE A 41 -1.22 3.87 1.68
N THR A 42 -0.95 3.19 0.57
CA THR A 42 -0.68 3.84 -0.72
C THR A 42 -1.85 4.71 -1.17
N ARG A 43 -3.09 4.23 -0.98
CA ARG A 43 -4.29 5.00 -1.31
C ARG A 43 -4.41 6.27 -0.47
N ARG A 44 -4.21 6.18 0.86
CA ARG A 44 -4.23 7.34 1.77
C ARG A 44 -3.10 8.31 1.46
N PHE A 45 -1.90 7.81 1.21
CA PHE A 45 -0.74 8.63 0.87
C PHE A 45 -0.99 9.45 -0.41
N ARG A 46 -1.51 8.81 -1.46
CA ARG A 46 -1.85 9.50 -2.71
C ARG A 46 -2.92 10.57 -2.53
N ALA A 47 -3.95 10.29 -1.72
CA ALA A 47 -4.99 11.26 -1.41
C ALA A 47 -4.41 12.47 -0.66
N LEU A 48 -3.59 12.23 0.38
CA LEU A 48 -2.92 13.28 1.13
C LEU A 48 -1.99 14.11 0.24
N ARG A 49 -1.21 13.47 -0.64
CA ARG A 49 -0.34 14.16 -1.60
C ARG A 49 -1.15 15.10 -2.49
N GLN A 50 -2.29 14.66 -3.02
CA GLN A 50 -3.17 15.51 -3.84
C GLN A 50 -3.71 16.71 -3.07
N GLU A 51 -4.12 16.50 -1.82
CA GLU A 51 -4.61 17.57 -0.94
C GLU A 51 -3.52 18.61 -0.64
N LEU A 52 -2.28 18.17 -0.42
CA LEU A 52 -1.18 19.04 -0.03
C LEU A 52 -0.48 19.73 -1.20
N MET A 53 -0.73 19.29 -2.44
CA MET A 53 -0.03 19.79 -3.63
C MET A 53 -0.12 21.30 -3.85
N PRO A 54 -1.29 21.95 -3.70
CA PRO A 54 -1.38 23.41 -3.86
C PRO A 54 -0.49 24.18 -2.87
N TYR A 55 -0.32 23.67 -1.64
CA TYR A 55 0.53 24.29 -0.64
C TYR A 55 2.02 24.10 -0.95
N ALA A 56 2.39 22.92 -1.46
CA ALA A 56 3.75 22.64 -1.90
C ALA A 56 4.14 23.50 -3.11
N GLU A 57 3.25 23.64 -4.10
CA GLU A 57 3.46 24.48 -5.27
C GLU A 57 3.62 25.97 -4.91
N ALA A 58 2.85 26.46 -3.92
CA ALA A 58 2.99 27.82 -3.40
C ALA A 58 4.36 28.07 -2.72
N GLN A 59 5.05 27.01 -2.30
CA GLN A 59 6.40 27.05 -1.74
C GLN A 59 7.49 26.70 -2.78
N GLY A 60 7.13 26.53 -4.05
CA GLY A 60 8.08 26.21 -5.12
C GLY A 60 8.53 24.75 -5.18
N ILE A 61 7.79 23.83 -4.56
CA ILE A 61 8.06 22.39 -4.55
C ILE A 61 7.12 21.70 -5.54
N TYR A 62 7.67 21.07 -6.58
CA TYR A 62 6.89 20.45 -7.67
C TYR A 62 7.21 18.97 -7.88
N THR A 63 8.40 18.55 -7.50
CA THR A 63 8.92 17.19 -7.72
C THR A 63 9.37 16.56 -6.41
N ASP A 64 9.43 15.23 -6.40
CA ASP A 64 9.93 14.49 -5.24
C ASP A 64 11.42 14.81 -4.98
N GLU A 65 12.17 15.21 -6.01
CA GLU A 65 13.55 15.69 -5.87
C GLU A 65 13.62 17.05 -5.15
N ASP A 66 12.66 17.97 -5.39
CA ASP A 66 12.59 19.23 -4.64
C ASP A 66 12.36 18.98 -3.15
N VAL A 67 11.52 18.00 -2.83
CA VAL A 67 11.31 17.54 -1.45
C VAL A 67 12.60 16.97 -0.87
N PHE A 68 13.26 16.06 -1.60
CA PHE A 68 14.49 15.41 -1.13
C PHE A 68 15.57 16.44 -0.77
N ARG A 69 15.80 17.43 -1.65
CA ARG A 69 16.75 18.53 -1.39
C ARG A 69 16.37 19.43 -0.22
N ALA A 70 15.09 19.50 0.15
CA ALA A 70 14.61 20.35 1.24
C ALA A 70 14.73 19.68 2.63
N VAL A 71 14.74 18.34 2.69
CA VAL A 71 14.68 17.59 3.97
C VAL A 71 15.90 16.72 4.24
N SER A 72 16.86 16.66 3.32
CA SER A 72 18.09 15.84 3.44
C SER A 72 19.35 16.70 3.58
#